data_AF-A0AAU0NAJ0-F1
#
_entry.id   AF-A0AAU0NAJ0-F1
#
_cell.length_a   1.000
_cell.length_b   1.000
_cell.length_c   1.000
_cell.angle_alpha   90.00
_cell.angle_beta   90.00
_cell.angle_gamma   90.00
#
_symmetry.space_group_name_H-M   'P 1'
#
loop_
_entity.id
_entity.type
_entity.pdbx_description
1 polymer ?
#
loop_
_entity_poly.entity_id
_entity_poly.type
_entity_poly.pdbx_seq_one_letter_code
_entity_poly.pdbx_strand_id
1 'polypeptide(L)'
;MTFESAARKYLDDMQHQVRVSTFEIKKSIFRNYLTPYFKNKSIAKITPKDIRSWQKNILSKNIADTYLRRINTELSAIFNYATRYYGLTEKSA
;
A
#
# COMPACT_ATOMS: atom_id res chain seq x y z
N MET A 1 4.28 10.19 9.81
CA MET A 1 4.85 8.88 9.42
C MET A 1 4.95 8.83 7.89
N THR A 2 6.10 8.46 7.33
CA THR A 2 6.23 8.23 5.88
C THR A 2 5.53 6.92 5.49
N PHE A 3 5.17 6.79 4.21
CA PHE A 3 4.60 5.55 3.70
C PHE A 3 5.55 4.37 3.90
N GLU A 4 6.85 4.55 3.66
CA GLU A 4 7.85 3.48 3.85
C GLU A 4 7.91 2.99 5.29
N SER A 5 7.92 3.89 6.28
CA SER A 5 7.88 3.49 7.69
C SER A 5 6.57 2.79 8.06
N ALA A 6 5.44 3.24 7.50
CA ALA A 6 4.15 2.60 7.71
C ALA A 6 4.13 1.18 7.11
N ALA A 7 4.62 1.04 5.88
CA ALA A 7 4.71 -0.23 5.16
C ALA A 7 5.59 -1.23 5.89
N ARG A 8 6.73 -0.79 6.44
CA ARG A 8 7.61 -1.64 7.25
C ARG A 8 6.87 -2.19 8.47
N LYS A 9 6.25 -1.34 9.28
CA LYS A 9 5.50 -1.77 10.47
C LYS A 9 4.34 -2.69 10.12
N TYR A 10 3.60 -2.38 9.05
CA TYR A 10 2.54 -3.25 8.55
C TYR A 10 3.08 -4.63 8.13
N LEU A 11 4.18 -4.70 7.38
CA LEU A 11 4.76 -5.96 6.94
C LEU A 11 5.30 -6.77 8.13
N ASP A 12 5.94 -6.12 9.10
CA ASP A 12 6.43 -6.76 10.32
C ASP A 12 5.25 -7.40 11.10
N ASP A 13 4.13 -6.69 11.23
CA ASP A 13 2.91 -7.22 11.87
C ASP A 13 2.30 -8.38 11.06
N MET A 14 2.30 -8.29 9.73
CA MET A 14 1.75 -9.33 8.84
C MET A 14 2.58 -10.61 8.82
N GLN A 15 3.89 -10.53 9.07
CA GLN A 15 4.79 -11.69 9.06
C GLN A 15 4.31 -12.83 9.95
N HIS A 16 3.70 -12.49 11.09
CA HIS A 16 3.22 -13.46 12.08
C HIS A 16 1.75 -13.86 11.89
N GLN A 17 1.00 -13.15 11.04
CA GLN A 17 -0.44 -13.35 10.87
C GLN A 17 -0.81 -14.17 9.63
N VAL A 18 0.07 -14.24 8.63
CA VAL A 18 -0.22 -14.90 7.36
C VAL A 18 0.80 -15.99 7.04
N ARG A 19 0.41 -16.93 6.18
CA ARG A 19 1.33 -17.96 5.66
C ARG A 19 2.51 -17.30 4.94
N VAL A 20 3.69 -17.93 5.01
CA VAL A 20 4.93 -17.44 4.40
C VAL A 20 4.75 -17.11 2.91
N SER A 21 4.08 -17.97 2.14
CA SER A 21 3.81 -17.73 0.72
C SER A 21 2.96 -16.47 0.48
N THR A 22 1.97 -16.22 1.32
CA THR A 22 1.16 -14.99 1.28
C THR A 22 1.99 -13.77 1.65
N PHE A 23 2.85 -13.90 2.66
CA PHE A 23 3.72 -12.83 3.12
C PHE A 23 4.73 -12.39 2.05
N GLU A 24 5.36 -13.34 1.37
CA GLU A 24 6.30 -13.04 0.29
C GLU A 24 5.63 -12.31 -0.88
N ILE A 25 4.38 -12.67 -1.21
CA ILE A 25 3.62 -11.95 -2.23
C ILE A 25 3.30 -10.52 -1.76
N LYS A 26 2.93 -10.32 -0.48
CA LYS A 26 2.75 -8.97 0.09
C LYS A 26 4.03 -8.16 -0.04
N LYS A 27 5.18 -8.67 0.43
CA LYS A 27 6.48 -7.98 0.29
C LYS A 27 6.76 -7.59 -1.16
N SER A 28 6.56 -8.51 -2.09
CA SER A 28 6.77 -8.25 -3.52
C SER A 28 5.89 -7.12 -4.02
N ILE A 29 4.62 -7.07 -3.61
CA ILE A 29 3.70 -5.99 -3.98
C ILE A 29 4.19 -4.64 -3.46
N PHE A 30 4.54 -4.56 -2.17
CA PHE A 30 5.05 -3.32 -1.57
C PHE A 30 6.35 -2.87 -2.24
N ARG A 31 7.32 -3.78 -2.40
CA ARG A 31 8.63 -3.48 -2.98
C ARG A 31 8.54 -2.98 -4.41
N ASN A 32 7.72 -3.61 -5.24
CA ASN A 32 7.73 -3.39 -6.69
C ASN A 32 6.71 -2.34 -7.14
N TYR A 33 5.61 -2.14 -6.40
CA TYR A 33 4.49 -1.33 -6.88
C TYR A 33 4.05 -0.20 -5.95
N LEU A 34 4.23 -0.31 -4.63
CA LEU A 34 3.73 0.71 -3.69
C LEU A 34 4.86 1.63 -3.21
N THR A 35 5.89 1.06 -2.61
CA THR A 35 7.02 1.81 -2.04
C THR A 35 7.73 2.70 -3.06
N PRO A 36 8.00 2.29 -4.32
CA PRO A 36 8.67 3.16 -5.28
C PRO A 36 7.95 4.50 -5.55
N TYR A 37 6.63 4.55 -5.39
CA TYR A 37 5.81 5.73 -5.67
C TYR A 37 5.52 6.56 -4.41
N PHE A 38 5.30 5.88 -3.29
CA PHE A 38 4.81 6.54 -2.07
C PHE A 38 5.87 6.69 -0.98
N LYS A 39 7.04 6.05 -1.06
CA LYS A 39 8.01 5.93 0.06
C LYS A 39 8.21 7.20 0.88
N ASN A 40 8.46 8.33 0.22
CA ASN A 40 8.80 9.61 0.83
C ASN A 40 7.56 10.45 1.20
N LYS A 41 6.38 10.09 0.70
CA LYS A 41 5.13 10.79 1.02
C LYS A 41 4.70 10.43 2.43
N SER A 42 4.19 11.41 3.16
CA SER A 42 3.46 11.15 4.39
C SER A 42 2.21 10.36 4.04
N ILE A 43 1.99 9.21 4.67
CA ILE A 43 0.81 8.36 4.39
C ILE A 43 -0.50 9.11 4.62
N ALA A 44 -0.50 10.05 5.59
CA ALA A 44 -1.62 10.94 5.89
C ALA A 44 -1.90 12.01 4.81
N LYS A 45 -0.91 12.29 3.95
CA LYS A 45 -1.00 13.31 2.91
C LYS A 45 -1.18 12.70 1.51
N ILE A 46 -1.33 11.38 1.40
CA ILE A 46 -1.62 10.75 0.11
C ILE A 46 -3.06 11.07 -0.24
N THR A 47 -3.25 11.76 -1.36
CA THR A 47 -4.57 12.21 -1.82
C THR A 47 -5.14 11.25 -2.87
N PRO A 48 -6.46 11.30 -3.14
CA PRO A 48 -7.04 10.59 -4.28
C PRO A 48 -6.39 10.94 -5.63
N LYS A 49 -5.82 12.14 -5.78
CA LYS A 49 -5.07 12.55 -6.98
C LYS A 49 -3.77 11.76 -7.11
N ASP A 50 -3.05 11.56 -6.01
CA ASP A 50 -1.83 10.74 -5.98
C ASP A 50 -2.14 9.29 -6.36
N ILE A 51 -3.22 8.73 -5.80
CA ILE A 51 -3.67 7.36 -6.10
C ILE A 51 -4.03 7.21 -7.58
N ARG A 52 -4.79 8.16 -8.16
CA ARG A 52 -5.12 8.14 -9.59
C ARG A 52 -3.87 8.22 -10.49
N SER A 53 -2.91 9.06 -10.13
CA SER A 53 -1.64 9.16 -10.86
C SER A 53 -0.86 7.85 -10.82
N TRP A 54 -0.82 7.20 -9.65
CA TRP A 54 -0.20 5.88 -9.48
C TRP A 54 -0.93 4.80 -10.28
N GLN A 55 -2.26 4.75 -10.22
CA GLN A 55 -3.08 3.79 -10.97
C GLN A 55 -2.84 3.88 -12.48
N LYS A 56 -2.78 5.10 -13.05
CA LYS A 56 -2.44 5.29 -14.47
C LYS A 56 -1.08 4.68 -14.82
N ASN A 57 -0.09 4.82 -13.93
CA ASN A 57 1.23 4.24 -14.14
C ASN A 57 1.20 2.70 -14.06
N ILE A 58 0.47 2.13 -13.10
CA ILE A 58 0.36 0.68 -12.95
C ILE A 58 -0.39 0.04 -14.14
N LEU A 59 -1.47 0.66 -14.61
CA LEU A 59 -2.23 0.19 -15.78
C LEU A 59 -1.35 0.15 -17.04
N SER A 60 -0.38 1.06 -17.17
CA SER A 60 0.55 1.06 -18.30
C SER A 60 1.54 -0.12 -18.31
N LYS A 61 1.65 -0.89 -17.21
CA LYS A 61 2.58 -2.02 -17.07
C LYS A 61 2.01 -3.36 -17.54
N ASN A 62 0.82 -3.39 -18.17
CA ASN A 62 0.16 -4.60 -18.69
C ASN A 62 0.10 -5.75 -17.67
N ILE A 63 -0.19 -5.41 -16.41
CA ILE A 63 -0.33 -6.38 -15.33
C ILE A 63 -1.66 -7.10 -15.47
N ALA A 64 -1.68 -8.42 -15.26
CA ALA A 64 -2.92 -9.19 -15.24
C ALA A 64 -3.92 -8.65 -14.20
N ASP A 65 -5.20 -8.58 -14.56
CA ASP A 65 -6.26 -7.99 -13.72
C ASP A 65 -6.35 -8.60 -12.32
N THR A 66 -6.13 -9.91 -12.21
CA THR A 66 -6.11 -10.62 -10.93
C THR A 66 -5.00 -10.10 -10.00
N TYR A 67 -3.83 -9.83 -10.56
CA TYR A 67 -2.69 -9.31 -9.81
C TYR A 67 -2.87 -7.82 -9.53
N LEU A 68 -3.42 -7.04 -10.47
CA LEU A 68 -3.78 -5.64 -10.26
C LEU A 68 -4.78 -5.48 -9.10
N ARG A 69 -5.82 -6.33 -9.05
CA ARG A 69 -6.77 -6.37 -7.94
C ARG A 69 -6.05 -6.61 -6.62
N ARG A 70 -5.09 -7.54 -6.60
CA ARG A 70 -4.29 -7.82 -5.40
C ARG A 70 -3.44 -6.62 -4.97
N ILE A 71 -2.80 -5.92 -5.90
CA ILE A 71 -2.05 -4.69 -5.61
C ILE A 71 -2.97 -3.64 -4.98
N ASN A 72 -4.16 -3.43 -5.54
CA ASN A 72 -5.16 -2.50 -5.00
C ASN A 72 -5.62 -2.92 -3.60
N THR A 73 -5.83 -4.22 -3.35
CA THR A 73 -6.17 -4.73 -2.02
C THR A 73 -5.09 -4.43 -0.98
N GLU A 74 -3.81 -4.61 -1.33
CA GLU A 74 -2.70 -4.28 -0.41
C GLU A 74 -2.58 -2.78 -0.16
N LEU A 75 -2.85 -1.94 -1.17
CA LEU A 75 -2.89 -0.49 -1.01
C LEU A 75 -4.00 -0.07 -0.03
N SER A 76 -5.21 -0.61 -0.17
CA SER A 76 -6.29 -0.34 0.78
C SER A 76 -5.95 -0.87 2.19
N ALA A 77 -5.32 -2.03 2.29
CA ALA A 77 -4.95 -2.62 3.56
C ALA A 77 -3.97 -1.74 4.36
N ILE A 78 -2.96 -1.15 3.70
CA ILE A 78 -2.02 -0.25 4.38
C ILE A 78 -2.68 1.06 4.83
N PHE A 79 -3.62 1.61 4.05
CA PHE A 79 -4.39 2.77 4.49
C PHE A 79 -5.28 2.45 5.69
N ASN A 80 -5.99 1.32 5.65
CA ASN A 80 -6.81 0.88 6.78
C ASN A 80 -5.96 0.63 8.03
N TYR A 81 -4.79 0.02 7.89
CA TYR A 81 -3.81 -0.13 8.96
C TYR A 81 -3.38 1.24 9.51
N ALA A 82 -3.08 2.18 8.62
CA ALA A 82 -2.67 3.52 9.01
C ALA A 82 -3.77 4.30 9.76
N THR A 83 -5.03 4.20 9.31
CA THR A 83 -6.20 4.74 9.99
C THR A 83 -6.40 4.11 11.37
N ARG A 84 -6.36 2.78 11.45
CA ARG A 84 -6.62 2.02 12.68
C ARG A 84 -5.58 2.27 13.78
N TYR A 85 -4.30 2.29 13.43
CA TYR A 85 -3.21 2.32 14.41
C TYR A 85 -2.58 3.70 14.61
N TYR A 86 -2.80 4.64 13.68
CA TYR A 86 -2.18 5.97 13.74
C TYR A 86 -3.20 7.11 13.67
N GLY A 87 -4.50 6.78 13.79
CA GLY A 87 -5.56 7.78 13.89
C GLY A 87 -5.63 8.71 12.70
N LEU A 88 -5.31 8.21 11.49
CA LEU A 88 -5.58 8.92 10.24
C LEU A 88 -7.09 8.90 10.01
N THR A 89 -7.82 9.68 10.80
CA THR A 89 -9.23 9.93 10.61
C THR A 89 -9.40 10.57 9.24
N GLU A 90 -10.29 9.98 8.44
CA GLU A 90 -10.77 10.56 7.20
C GLU A 90 -11.15 12.02 7.45
N LYS A 91 -10.33 12.96 6.97
CA LYS A 91 -10.84 14.26 6.57
C LYS A 91 -10.95 14.23 5.06
N SER A 92 -11.96 13.53 4.57
CA SER A 92 -12.66 14.00 3.38
C SER A 92 -13.49 15.20 3.82
N ALA A 93 -12.91 16.39 3.71
CA ALA A 93 -13.70 17.61 3.59
C ALA A 93 -14.22 17.73 2.15
#